data_AF-A0A2V8TSM4-F1
#
_entry.id   AF-A0A2V8TSM4-F1
#
_cell.length_a   1.000
_cell.length_b   1.000
_cell.length_c   1.000
_cell.angle_alpha   90.00
_cell.angle_beta   90.00
_cell.angle_gamma   90.00
#
_symmetry.space_group_name_H-M   'P 1'
#
loop_
_entity.id
_entity.type
_entity.pdbx_description
1 polymer ?
#
loop_
_entity_poly.entity_id
_entity_poly.type
_entity_poly.pdbx_seq_one_letter_code
_entity_poly.pdbx_strand_id
1 'polypeptide(L)'
;MNMKRNLVVLFVLVALVGMASAKSKAGKESVNITLDQKQLEGKPEAVMSAWMGYGMARANWISEHVLGKSDRPKDYHRGFEEELAGRESLSKIWSDLKGSDATLKDAYLDQLAAVEAAGFMSEYVWTYLGSPEWKEAPQGLRLAEFEKWKTSNLADHKVETCADVTIEEKAK
;
A
#
# COMPACT_ATOMS: atom_id res chain seq x y z
N MET A 1 -23.73 32.74 13.16
CA MET A 1 -24.41 31.43 13.14
C MET A 1 -23.34 30.40 12.80
N ASN A 2 -22.74 29.79 13.82
CA ASN A 2 -21.53 28.97 13.69
C ASN A 2 -21.89 27.53 13.33
N MET A 3 -21.55 27.13 12.11
CA MET A 3 -21.73 25.77 11.60
C MET A 3 -20.59 24.90 12.13
N LYS A 4 -20.90 24.01 13.08
CA LYS A 4 -19.95 23.04 13.63
C LYS A 4 -19.70 21.96 12.56
N ARG A 5 -18.46 21.85 12.08
CA ARG A 5 -17.97 20.75 11.25
C ARG A 5 -17.92 19.49 12.12
N ASN A 6 -18.76 18.51 11.82
CA ASN A 6 -18.72 17.22 12.49
C ASN A 6 -17.53 16.42 11.93
N LEU A 7 -16.54 16.19 12.78
CA LEU A 7 -15.45 15.25 12.57
C LEU A 7 -16.02 13.84 12.76
N VAL A 8 -16.07 13.04 11.69
CA VAL A 8 -16.40 11.61 11.79
C VAL A 8 -15.07 10.85 11.76
N VAL A 9 -14.68 10.28 12.90
CA VAL A 9 -13.57 9.33 13.02
C VAL A 9 -14.18 7.94 13.02
N LEU A 10 -13.91 7.14 11.98
CA LEU A 10 -14.40 5.78 11.87
C LEU A 10 -13.33 4.80 12.38
N PHE A 11 -13.58 4.17 13.53
CA PHE A 11 -12.80 3.04 14.03
C PHE A 11 -13.48 1.75 13.56
N VAL A 12 -12.86 1.01 12.64
CA VAL A 12 -13.34 -0.33 12.27
C VAL A 12 -12.58 -1.37 13.09
N LEU A 13 -13.32 -2.07 13.96
CA LEU A 13 -12.82 -3.11 14.85
C LEU A 13 -13.39 -4.45 14.37
N VAL A 14 -12.60 -5.23 13.63
CA VAL A 14 -13.00 -6.57 13.18
C VAL A 14 -12.58 -7.58 14.24
N ALA A 15 -13.56 -8.20 14.90
CA ALA A 15 -13.34 -9.29 15.85
C ALA A 15 -13.64 -10.64 15.19
N LEU A 16 -12.60 -11.42 14.90
CA LEU A 16 -12.72 -12.84 14.55
C LEU A 16 -12.71 -13.68 15.82
N VAL A 17 -13.80 -14.41 16.06
CA VAL A 17 -13.94 -15.36 17.17
C VAL A 17 -13.39 -16.71 16.73
N GLY A 18 -12.29 -17.14 17.35
CA GLY A 18 -11.72 -18.48 17.24
C GLY A 18 -10.78 -18.77 18.42
N MET A 19 -11.16 -19.73 19.27
CA MET A 19 -10.44 -20.13 20.49
C MET A 19 -9.14 -20.88 20.18
N ALA A 20 -8.01 -20.28 20.54
CA ALA A 20 -6.81 -20.94 21.07
C ALA A 20 -5.94 -19.85 21.72
N SER A 21 -6.20 -19.52 22.99
CA SER A 21 -5.39 -18.55 23.75
C SER A 21 -4.06 -19.20 24.18
N ALA A 22 -3.15 -19.37 23.23
CA ALA A 22 -1.75 -19.20 23.56
C ALA A 22 -1.60 -17.75 24.04
N LYS A 23 -1.12 -17.55 25.27
CA LYS A 23 -0.71 -16.23 25.78
C LYS A 23 0.43 -15.71 24.90
N SER A 24 0.09 -15.16 23.74
CA SER A 24 0.98 -14.23 23.05
C SER A 24 1.09 -13.00 23.95
N LYS A 25 2.30 -12.46 24.12
CA LYS A 25 2.50 -11.19 24.80
C LYS A 25 1.65 -10.15 24.07
N ALA A 26 0.51 -9.80 24.68
CA ALA A 26 -0.37 -8.77 24.16
C ALA A 26 0.40 -7.45 23.99
N GLY A 27 0.52 -7.02 22.73
CA GLY A 27 0.41 -5.64 22.25
C GLY A 27 1.26 -4.58 22.92
N LYS A 28 2.55 -4.51 22.58
CA LYS A 28 3.36 -3.29 22.80
C LYS A 28 3.49 -2.42 21.55
N GLU A 29 2.99 -2.88 20.41
CA GLU A 29 3.21 -2.24 19.12
C GLU A 29 1.87 -2.16 18.39
N SER A 30 1.64 -1.05 17.70
CA SER A 30 0.50 -0.85 16.81
C SER A 30 0.98 -0.37 15.45
N VAL A 31 0.23 -0.74 14.41
CA VAL A 31 0.47 -0.28 13.04
C VAL A 31 -0.60 0.74 12.68
N ASN A 32 -0.17 1.93 12.27
CA ASN A 32 -1.05 3.03 11.90
C ASN A 32 -0.97 3.28 10.39
N ILE A 33 -2.13 3.37 9.75
CA ILE A 33 -2.26 3.74 8.34
C ILE A 33 -2.66 5.20 8.28
N THR A 34 -1.92 6.00 7.50
CA THR A 34 -2.23 7.42 7.27
C THR A 34 -2.41 7.67 5.79
N LEU A 35 -3.43 8.42 5.41
CA LEU A 35 -3.61 8.90 4.04
C LEU A 35 -3.11 10.34 3.90
N ASP A 36 -2.43 10.65 2.80
CA ASP A 36 -2.05 12.01 2.44
C ASP A 36 -3.27 12.77 1.94
N GLN A 37 -3.92 13.47 2.87
CA GLN A 37 -5.13 14.25 2.61
C GLN A 37 -4.91 15.34 1.56
N LYS A 38 -3.69 15.89 1.45
CA LYS A 38 -3.40 16.96 0.49
C LYS A 38 -3.30 16.40 -0.93
N GLN A 39 -2.67 15.24 -1.12
CA GLN A 39 -2.60 14.59 -2.42
C GLN A 39 -3.97 14.03 -2.88
N LEU A 40 -4.83 13.68 -1.93
CA LEU A 40 -6.16 13.12 -2.19
C LEU A 40 -7.27 14.18 -2.27
N GLU A 41 -6.96 15.46 -2.02
CA GLU A 41 -7.95 16.52 -2.04
C GLU A 41 -8.65 16.62 -3.42
N GLY A 42 -9.98 16.55 -3.42
CA GLY A 42 -10.78 16.60 -4.64
C GLY A 42 -10.78 15.33 -5.49
N LYS A 43 -10.06 14.28 -5.08
CA LYS A 43 -10.12 12.97 -5.74
C LYS A 43 -11.43 12.24 -5.39
N PRO A 44 -11.95 11.38 -6.28
CA PRO A 44 -13.09 10.52 -5.97
C PRO A 44 -12.82 9.61 -4.76
N GLU A 45 -13.87 9.27 -4.01
CA GLU A 45 -13.79 8.33 -2.87
C GLU A 45 -13.21 6.97 -3.27
N ALA A 46 -13.44 6.53 -4.51
CA ALA A 46 -12.85 5.31 -5.06
C ALA A 46 -11.31 5.35 -5.09
N VAL A 47 -10.71 6.51 -5.38
CA VAL A 47 -9.25 6.69 -5.34
C VAL A 47 -8.75 6.56 -3.90
N MET A 48 -9.45 7.18 -2.95
CA MET A 48 -9.11 7.06 -1.52
C MET A 48 -9.23 5.61 -1.02
N SER A 49 -10.27 4.90 -1.44
CA SER A 49 -10.49 3.49 -1.11
C SER A 49 -9.36 2.60 -1.62
N ALA A 50 -8.89 2.83 -2.85
CA ALA A 50 -7.75 2.11 -3.41
C ALA A 50 -6.47 2.35 -2.57
N TRP A 51 -6.18 3.61 -2.21
CA TRP A 51 -5.05 3.95 -1.35
C TRP A 51 -5.16 3.43 0.08
N MET A 52 -6.37 3.35 0.63
CA MET A 52 -6.60 2.67 1.90
C MET A 52 -6.25 1.17 1.78
N GLY A 53 -6.65 0.53 0.69
CA GLY A 53 -6.28 -0.86 0.38
C GLY A 53 -4.77 -1.09 0.33
N TYR A 54 -4.04 -0.20 -0.35
CA TYR A 54 -2.57 -0.18 -0.33
C TYR A 54 -2.02 -0.15 1.10
N GLY A 55 -2.52 0.77 1.95
CA GLY A 55 -2.08 0.91 3.33
C GLY A 55 -2.38 -0.33 4.17
N MET A 56 -3.56 -0.94 3.98
CA MET A 56 -3.96 -2.18 4.67
C MET A 56 -3.08 -3.36 4.28
N ALA A 57 -2.76 -3.52 2.99
CA ALA A 57 -1.89 -4.59 2.52
C ALA A 57 -0.48 -4.48 3.12
N ARG A 58 0.08 -3.26 3.16
CA ARG A 58 1.35 -3.00 3.83
C ARG A 58 1.29 -3.27 5.33
N ALA A 59 0.24 -2.81 6.00
CA ALA A 59 0.04 -3.04 7.42
C ALA A 59 -0.06 -4.53 7.77
N ASN A 60 -0.75 -5.32 6.95
CA ASN A 60 -0.82 -6.77 7.08
C ASN A 60 0.55 -7.41 6.90
N TRP A 61 1.30 -7.03 5.86
CA TRP A 61 2.64 -7.54 5.63
C TRP A 61 3.57 -7.27 6.82
N ILE A 62 3.54 -6.05 7.36
CA ILE A 62 4.31 -5.66 8.56
C ILE A 62 3.91 -6.51 9.77
N SER A 63 2.61 -6.70 9.99
CA SER A 63 2.10 -7.51 11.10
C SER A 63 2.63 -8.95 11.05
N GLU A 64 2.68 -9.53 9.85
CA GLU A 64 3.11 -10.92 9.64
C GLU A 64 4.65 -11.08 9.64
N HIS A 65 5.38 -10.10 9.11
CA HIS A 65 6.80 -10.24 8.78
C HIS A 65 7.73 -9.40 9.64
N VAL A 66 7.22 -8.45 10.42
CA VAL A 66 8.05 -7.46 11.13
C VAL A 66 7.72 -7.42 12.62
N LEU A 67 6.44 -7.34 12.99
CA LEU A 67 6.05 -7.19 14.39
C LEU A 67 6.44 -8.40 15.24
N GLY A 68 6.86 -8.14 16.47
CA GLY A 68 7.23 -9.19 17.43
C GLY A 68 8.53 -9.95 17.13
N LYS A 69 9.24 -9.63 16.04
CA LYS A 69 10.56 -10.20 15.75
C LYS A 69 11.64 -9.56 16.61
N SER A 70 12.41 -10.38 17.31
CA SER A 70 13.43 -9.94 18.27
C SER A 70 14.64 -9.26 17.61
N ASP A 71 14.85 -9.51 16.33
CA ASP A 71 15.94 -9.00 15.50
C ASP A 71 15.51 -7.84 14.60
N ARG A 72 14.30 -7.29 14.78
CA ARG A 72 13.85 -6.13 14.01
C ARG A 72 14.83 -4.96 14.20
N PRO A 73 15.33 -4.36 13.11
CA PRO A 73 16.08 -3.11 13.18
C PRO A 73 15.29 -2.02 13.94
N LYS A 74 16.00 -1.19 14.70
CA LYS A 74 15.36 -0.03 15.38
C LYS A 74 14.77 0.96 14.38
N ASP A 75 15.45 1.10 13.25
CA ASP A 75 15.00 1.87 12.11
C ASP A 75 14.38 0.89 11.12
N TYR A 76 13.06 0.73 11.18
CA TYR A 76 12.34 -0.09 10.23
C TYR A 76 12.23 0.67 8.90
N HIS A 77 12.59 -0.02 7.82
CA HIS A 77 12.51 0.49 6.47
C HIS A 77 11.68 -0.43 5.60
N ARG A 78 10.95 0.18 4.66
CA ARG A 78 10.06 -0.53 3.74
C ARG A 78 10.85 -1.47 2.83
N GLY A 79 10.49 -2.74 2.85
CA GLY A 79 11.08 -3.77 1.97
C GLY A 79 10.44 -3.82 0.58
N PHE A 80 11.09 -4.54 -0.35
CA PHE A 80 10.55 -4.77 -1.69
C PHE A 80 9.21 -5.52 -1.64
N GLU A 81 9.14 -6.62 -0.89
CA GLU A 81 7.97 -7.49 -0.82
C GLU A 81 6.76 -6.79 -0.19
N GLU A 82 7.03 -5.90 0.77
CA GLU A 82 6.01 -5.07 1.39
C GLU A 82 5.43 -4.05 0.40
N GLU A 83 6.30 -3.34 -0.33
CA GLU A 83 5.86 -2.37 -1.33
C GLU A 83 5.10 -3.08 -2.47
N LEU A 84 5.57 -4.26 -2.88
CA LEU A 84 4.89 -5.11 -3.86
C LEU A 84 3.48 -5.50 -3.39
N ALA A 85 3.33 -6.00 -2.16
CA ALA A 85 2.03 -6.34 -1.60
C ALA A 85 1.08 -5.11 -1.58
N GLY A 86 1.61 -3.94 -1.23
CA GLY A 86 0.87 -2.67 -1.29
C GLY A 86 0.38 -2.35 -2.70
N ARG A 87 1.29 -2.34 -3.69
CA ARG A 87 0.96 -1.94 -5.08
C ARG A 87 0.05 -2.93 -5.79
N GLU A 88 0.21 -4.22 -5.55
CA GLU A 88 -0.73 -5.23 -6.05
C GLU A 88 -2.12 -5.04 -5.49
N SER A 89 -2.26 -4.77 -4.18
CA SER A 89 -3.56 -4.51 -3.58
C SER A 89 -4.19 -3.24 -4.16
N LEU A 90 -3.39 -2.18 -4.32
CA LEU A 90 -3.80 -0.92 -4.92
C LEU A 90 -4.38 -1.10 -6.33
N SER A 91 -3.63 -1.79 -7.20
CA SER A 91 -4.00 -2.01 -8.60
C SER A 91 -5.24 -2.89 -8.75
N LYS A 92 -5.35 -3.96 -7.94
CA LYS A 92 -6.50 -4.88 -7.92
C LYS A 92 -7.76 -4.16 -7.46
N ILE A 93 -7.71 -3.44 -6.33
CA ILE A 93 -8.88 -2.71 -5.82
C ILE A 93 -9.32 -1.62 -6.80
N TRP A 94 -8.39 -0.88 -7.40
CA TRP A 94 -8.74 0.10 -8.42
C TRP A 94 -9.41 -0.54 -9.64
N SER A 95 -8.90 -1.67 -10.10
CA SER A 95 -9.48 -2.42 -11.23
C SER A 95 -10.90 -2.90 -10.92
N ASP A 96 -11.15 -3.40 -9.72
CA ASP A 96 -12.48 -3.84 -9.28
C ASP A 96 -13.48 -2.68 -9.18
N LEU A 97 -13.04 -1.55 -8.62
CA LEU A 97 -13.84 -0.32 -8.55
C LEU A 97 -14.20 0.18 -9.94
N LYS A 98 -13.24 0.22 -10.87
CA LYS A 98 -13.50 0.58 -12.28
C LYS A 98 -14.37 -0.43 -13.02
N GLY A 99 -14.27 -1.71 -12.68
CA GLY A 99 -15.17 -2.75 -13.20
C GLY A 99 -16.62 -2.50 -12.80
N SER A 100 -16.83 -1.91 -11.62
CA SER A 100 -18.15 -1.53 -11.10
C SER A 100 -18.63 -0.17 -11.64
N ASP A 101 -17.71 0.77 -11.89
CA ASP A 101 -18.00 2.08 -12.46
C ASP A 101 -16.91 2.51 -13.46
N ALA A 102 -17.21 2.37 -14.76
CA ALA A 102 -16.30 2.71 -15.84
C ALA A 102 -16.03 4.23 -15.99
N THR A 103 -16.81 5.08 -15.32
CA THR A 103 -16.64 6.54 -15.34
C THR A 103 -15.47 6.98 -14.45
N LEU A 104 -15.04 6.14 -13.51
CA LEU A 104 -13.86 6.37 -12.68
C LEU A 104 -12.61 6.51 -13.55
N LYS A 105 -11.83 7.56 -13.24
CA LYS A 105 -10.54 7.88 -13.88
C LYS A 105 -9.57 8.39 -12.83
N ASP A 106 -8.35 7.89 -12.91
CA ASP A 106 -7.20 8.44 -12.20
C ASP A 106 -5.96 8.01 -12.98
N ALA A 107 -5.16 8.98 -13.44
CA ALA A 107 -4.08 8.71 -14.38
C ALA A 107 -3.02 7.75 -13.81
N TYR A 108 -2.66 7.92 -12.54
CA TYR A 108 -1.69 7.07 -11.88
C TYR A 108 -2.23 5.66 -11.67
N LEU A 109 -3.43 5.54 -11.10
CA LEU A 109 -4.02 4.23 -10.82
C LEU A 109 -4.37 3.47 -12.12
N ASP A 110 -4.76 4.17 -13.19
CA ASP A 110 -4.99 3.58 -14.50
C ASP A 110 -3.70 3.00 -15.11
N GLN A 111 -2.59 3.72 -14.99
CA GLN A 111 -1.27 3.23 -15.39
C GLN A 111 -0.82 2.05 -14.54
N LEU A 112 -1.03 2.10 -13.23
CA LEU A 112 -0.69 1.01 -12.31
C LEU A 112 -1.52 -0.25 -12.58
N ALA A 113 -2.82 -0.10 -12.92
CA ALA A 113 -3.65 -1.22 -13.34
C ALA A 113 -3.16 -1.84 -14.67
N ALA A 114 -2.66 -1.03 -15.61
CA ALA A 114 -2.05 -1.54 -16.84
C ALA A 114 -0.75 -2.34 -16.56
N VAL A 115 0.06 -1.90 -15.58
CA VAL A 115 1.25 -2.63 -15.12
C VAL A 115 0.86 -4.00 -14.55
N GLU A 116 -0.15 -4.05 -13.67
CA GLU A 116 -0.67 -5.29 -13.09
C GLU A 116 -1.17 -6.24 -14.17
N ALA A 117 -2.00 -5.74 -15.10
CA ALA A 117 -2.56 -6.53 -16.18
C ALA A 117 -1.50 -7.11 -17.13
N ALA A 118 -0.36 -6.43 -17.28
CA ALA A 118 0.79 -6.92 -18.04
C ALA A 118 1.71 -7.87 -17.25
N GLY A 119 1.43 -8.09 -15.96
CA GLY A 119 2.22 -8.93 -15.08
C GLY A 119 3.59 -8.35 -14.74
N PHE A 120 3.72 -7.02 -14.73
CA PHE A 120 4.99 -6.32 -14.49
C PHE A 120 5.05 -5.59 -13.13
N MET A 121 4.20 -5.95 -12.17
CA MET A 121 4.15 -5.22 -10.89
C MET A 121 5.47 -5.32 -10.12
N SER A 122 6.12 -6.48 -10.13
CA SER A 122 7.42 -6.68 -9.47
C SER A 122 8.52 -5.82 -10.11
N GLU A 123 8.59 -5.79 -11.44
CA GLU A 123 9.53 -4.96 -12.20
C GLU A 123 9.25 -3.47 -12.00
N TYR A 124 7.98 -3.09 -11.94
CA TYR A 124 7.55 -1.73 -11.67
C TYR A 124 8.02 -1.26 -10.30
N VAL A 125 7.76 -2.05 -9.24
CA VAL A 125 8.18 -1.74 -7.89
C VAL A 125 9.70 -1.62 -7.81
N TRP A 126 10.42 -2.58 -8.38
CA TRP A 126 11.89 -2.54 -8.40
C TRP A 126 12.42 -1.28 -9.11
N THR A 127 11.86 -0.94 -10.28
CA THR A 127 12.38 0.11 -11.15
C THR A 127 12.03 1.52 -10.66
N TYR A 128 10.82 1.72 -10.16
CA TYR A 128 10.29 3.05 -9.83
C TYR A 128 10.29 3.36 -8.34
N LEU A 129 10.19 2.34 -7.49
CA LEU A 129 10.08 2.48 -6.04
C LEU A 129 11.31 1.94 -5.30
N GLY A 130 12.31 1.48 -6.07
CA GLY A 130 13.59 1.00 -5.59
C GLY A 130 14.24 1.92 -4.56
N SER A 131 14.56 1.36 -3.39
CA SER A 131 15.38 2.03 -2.38
C SER A 131 16.84 1.55 -2.48
N PRO A 132 17.85 2.41 -2.22
CA PRO A 132 19.24 1.97 -2.09
C PRO A 132 19.46 0.89 -1.02
N GLU A 133 18.52 0.74 -0.08
CA GLU A 133 18.54 -0.30 0.95
C GLU A 133 18.12 -1.68 0.42
N TRP A 134 17.45 -1.73 -0.73
CA TRP A 134 17.14 -2.99 -1.42
C TRP A 134 18.40 -3.46 -2.14
N LYS A 135 19.23 -4.18 -1.38
CA LYS A 135 20.61 -4.53 -1.78
C LYS A 135 20.70 -5.30 -3.09
N GLU A 136 19.72 -6.16 -3.37
CA GLU A 136 19.73 -7.04 -4.54
C GLU A 136 18.35 -7.09 -5.19
N ALA A 137 18.35 -7.17 -6.52
CA ALA A 137 17.15 -7.38 -7.30
C ALA A 137 16.57 -8.78 -7.01
N PRO A 138 15.26 -8.89 -6.74
CA PRO A 138 14.58 -10.18 -6.68
C PRO A 138 14.86 -11.05 -7.91
N GLN A 139 14.94 -12.35 -7.71
CA GLN A 139 15.14 -13.29 -8.81
C GLN A 139 13.91 -13.33 -9.72
N GLY A 140 14.14 -13.52 -11.02
CA GLY A 140 13.06 -13.70 -12.00
C GLY A 140 12.44 -12.42 -12.56
N LEU A 141 12.94 -11.24 -12.19
CA LEU A 141 12.48 -9.98 -12.78
C LEU A 141 12.79 -9.93 -14.29
N ARG A 142 11.77 -9.63 -15.09
CA ARG A 142 11.84 -9.47 -16.55
C ARG A 142 12.15 -8.02 -16.93
N LEU A 143 13.20 -7.45 -16.35
CA LEU A 143 13.51 -6.01 -16.47
C LEU A 143 13.65 -5.55 -17.92
N ALA A 144 14.28 -6.34 -18.79
CA ALA A 144 14.41 -5.99 -20.21
C ALA A 144 13.05 -5.93 -20.94
N GLU A 145 12.14 -6.84 -20.62
CA GLU A 145 10.78 -6.84 -21.17
C GLU A 145 9.98 -5.65 -20.64
N PHE A 146 10.10 -5.37 -19.34
CA PHE A 146 9.44 -4.24 -18.71
C PHE A 146 9.95 -2.89 -19.26
N GLU A 147 11.26 -2.72 -19.44
CA GLU A 147 11.84 -1.52 -20.05
C GLU A 147 11.28 -1.29 -21.45
N LYS A 148 11.16 -2.34 -22.26
CA LYS A 148 10.53 -2.23 -23.58
C LYS A 148 9.05 -1.85 -23.46
N TRP A 149 8.30 -2.54 -22.61
CA TRP A 149 6.87 -2.33 -22.43
C TRP A 149 6.54 -0.91 -21.91
N LYS A 150 7.29 -0.41 -20.92
CA LYS A 150 7.00 0.86 -20.26
C LYS A 150 7.17 2.06 -21.21
N THR A 151 8.05 1.97 -22.21
CA THR A 151 8.22 3.07 -23.19
C THR A 151 6.95 3.40 -23.96
N SER A 152 6.07 2.41 -24.19
CA SER A 152 4.80 2.59 -24.89
C SER A 152 3.60 2.76 -23.96
N ASN A 153 3.69 2.36 -22.69
CA ASN A 153 2.53 2.27 -21.80
C ASN A 153 2.59 3.24 -20.60
N LEU A 154 3.78 3.70 -20.23
CA LEU A 154 4.03 4.56 -19.07
C LEU A 154 4.68 5.90 -19.48
N ALA A 155 4.26 6.46 -20.61
CA ALA A 155 4.67 7.80 -21.01
C ALA A 155 4.30 8.82 -19.91
N ASP A 156 5.26 9.70 -19.57
CA ASP A 156 5.12 10.73 -18.52
C ASP A 156 4.70 10.20 -17.15
N HIS A 157 4.94 8.90 -16.88
CA HIS A 157 4.57 8.29 -15.61
C HIS A 157 5.26 8.97 -14.43
N LYS A 158 4.46 9.35 -13.43
CA LYS A 158 4.93 9.88 -12.15
C LYS A 158 4.40 9.00 -11.05
N VAL A 159 5.31 8.52 -10.22
CA VAL A 159 4.97 7.71 -9.06
C VAL A 159 4.22 8.57 -8.06
N GLU A 160 3.07 8.09 -7.61
CA GLU A 160 2.32 8.66 -6.49
C GLU A 160 2.40 7.71 -5.29
N THR A 161 2.32 8.24 -4.07
CA THR A 161 2.19 7.46 -2.82
C THR A 161 1.34 8.27 -1.85
N CYS A 162 0.05 7.96 -1.78
CA CYS A 162 -0.91 8.74 -0.99
C CYS A 162 -1.30 8.08 0.34
N ALA A 163 -0.55 7.05 0.74
CA ALA A 163 -0.77 6.34 1.98
C ALA A 163 0.57 5.90 2.56
N ASP A 164 0.69 5.94 3.88
CA ASP A 164 1.85 5.44 4.59
C ASP A 164 1.45 4.62 5.81
N VAL A 165 2.39 3.80 6.27
CA VAL A 165 2.21 2.86 7.37
C VAL A 165 3.38 3.00 8.33
N THR A 166 3.06 3.27 9.59
CA THR A 166 4.03 3.47 10.67
C THR A 166 3.81 2.47 11.79
N ILE A 167 4.89 2.09 12.47
CA ILE A 167 4.86 1.24 13.67
C ILE A 167 5.07 2.14 14.88
N GLU A 168 4.15 2.13 15.82
CA GLU A 168 4.27 2.85 17.08
C GLU A 168 4.45 1.88 18.25
N GLU A 169 5.45 2.14 19.09
CA GLU A 169 5.55 1.50 20.39
C GLU A 169 4.59 2.20 21.36
N LYS A 170 3.68 1.44 21.97
CA LYS A 170 2.85 1.98 23.05
C LYS A 170 3.73 2.30 24.24
N ALA A 171 3.86 3.60 24.54
CA ALA A 171 4.52 4.08 25.74
C ALA A 171 3.89 3.45 26.99
N LYS A 172 4.73 3.11 27.97
CA LYS A 172 4.33 2.54 29.26
C LYS A 172 3.55 3.53 30.12
#